data_AF-A0A3D5YR02-F1
#
_entry.id   AF-A0A3D5YR02-F1
#
_cell.length_a   1.000
_cell.length_b   1.000
_cell.length_c   1.000
_cell.angle_alpha   90.00
_cell.angle_beta   90.00
_cell.angle_gamma   90.00
#
_symmetry.space_group_name_H-M   'P 1'
#
loop_
_entity.id
_entity.type
_entity.pdbx_description
1 polymer ?
#
loop_
_entity_poly.entity_id
_entity_poly.type
_entity_poly.pdbx_seq_one_letter_code
_entity_poly.pdbx_strand_id
1 'polypeptide(L)'
;MPFFALLKKELYRFSSIWVQTIVGPLSTALLYQLIFGSQLSGINTGLAHVNYATFLIPGLVIMQVLLNSFGNGSSSLIQSKYSGNLIFILMAPISPASMYLA
;
A
#
# COMPACT_ATOMS: atom_id res chain seq x y z
N MET A 1 0.75 -25.47 -9.54
CA MET A 1 0.01 -24.41 -10.25
C MET A 1 0.81 -23.11 -10.18
N PRO A 2 1.21 -22.53 -11.33
CA PRO A 2 2.15 -21.40 -11.41
C PRO A 2 1.70 -20.13 -10.68
N PHE A 3 0.38 -19.88 -10.59
CA PHE A 3 -0.20 -18.75 -9.85
C PHE A 3 0.17 -18.75 -8.36
N PHE A 4 -0.02 -19.85 -7.64
CA PHE A 4 0.29 -19.94 -6.22
C PHE A 4 1.78 -19.79 -5.91
N ALA A 5 2.65 -20.19 -6.86
CA ALA A 5 4.08 -20.02 -6.71
C ALA A 5 4.49 -18.55 -6.83
N LEU A 6 3.92 -17.82 -7.79
CA LEU A 6 4.09 -16.37 -7.92
C LEU A 6 3.56 -15.64 -6.69
N LEU A 7 2.30 -15.91 -6.31
CA LEU A 7 1.67 -15.30 -5.16
C LEU A 7 2.47 -15.52 -3.87
N LYS A 8 3.02 -16.73 -3.66
CA LYS A 8 3.89 -17.00 -2.50
C LYS A 8 5.19 -16.20 -2.55
N LYS A 9 5.83 -16.07 -3.72
CA LYS A 9 7.04 -15.26 -3.91
C LYS A 9 6.77 -13.78 -3.65
N GLU A 10 5.69 -13.25 -4.21
CA GLU A 10 5.24 -11.87 -3.98
C GLU A 10 4.97 -11.64 -2.49
N LEU A 11 4.20 -12.51 -1.83
CA LEU A 11 3.90 -12.41 -0.39
C LEU A 11 5.16 -12.41 0.47
N TYR A 12 6.17 -13.24 0.16
CA TYR A 12 7.45 -13.21 0.87
C TYR A 12 8.20 -11.91 0.65
N ARG A 13 8.19 -11.37 -0.57
CA ARG A 13 8.83 -10.09 -0.90
C ARG A 13 8.14 -8.92 -0.19
N PHE A 14 6.81 -8.87 -0.22
CA PHE A 14 6.00 -7.93 0.55
C PHE A 14 6.29 -8.08 2.05
N SER A 15 6.44 -9.31 2.51
CA SER A 15 6.77 -9.59 3.90
C SER A 15 8.14 -9.10 4.35
N SER A 16 9.02 -8.78 3.42
CA SER A 16 10.32 -8.22 3.74
C SER A 16 10.30 -6.68 3.83
N ILE A 17 9.19 -6.04 3.44
CA ILE A 17 9.04 -4.58 3.31
C ILE A 17 8.01 -4.01 4.32
N TRP A 18 7.47 -4.82 5.24
CA TRP A 18 6.45 -4.38 6.22
C TRP A 18 6.81 -3.11 6.99
N VAL A 19 8.09 -2.91 7.31
CA VAL A 19 8.56 -1.75 8.05
C VAL A 19 8.26 -0.46 7.28
N GLN A 20 8.46 -0.43 5.96
CA GLN A 20 8.18 0.76 5.15
C GLN A 20 6.67 0.97 4.96
N THR A 21 5.90 -0.12 4.89
CA THR A 21 4.45 -0.06 4.67
C THR A 21 3.64 0.32 5.90
N ILE A 22 4.17 0.07 7.10
CA ILE A 22 3.49 0.30 8.38
C ILE A 22 4.02 1.58 9.06
N VAL A 23 5.33 1.76 9.13
CA VAL A 23 5.93 2.89 9.87
C VAL A 23 5.63 4.24 9.22
N GLY A 24 5.62 4.32 7.88
CA GLY A 24 5.28 5.54 7.14
C GLY A 24 3.85 6.07 7.42
N PRO A 25 2.80 5.24 7.23
CA PRO A 25 1.43 5.65 7.56
C PRO A 25 1.23 5.97 9.03
N LEU A 26 1.78 5.16 9.94
CA LEU A 26 1.62 5.37 11.38
C LEU A 26 2.30 6.66 11.85
N SER A 27 3.51 6.96 11.35
CA SER A 27 4.20 8.21 11.69
C SER A 27 3.42 9.43 11.19
N THR A 28 2.89 9.39 9.96
CA THR A 28 2.06 10.47 9.42
C THR A 28 0.79 10.66 10.23
N ALA A 29 0.09 9.58 10.59
CA ALA A 29 -1.13 9.63 11.41
C ALA A 29 -0.85 10.19 12.83
N LEU A 30 0.26 9.79 13.45
CA LEU A 30 0.68 10.29 14.77
C LEU A 30 1.04 11.78 14.72
N LEU A 31 1.79 12.21 13.70
CA LEU A 31 2.12 13.62 13.49
C LEU A 31 0.84 14.45 13.26
N TYR A 32 -0.11 13.90 12.51
CA TYR A 32 -1.39 14.58 12.27
C TYR A 32 -2.19 14.74 13.56
N GLN A 33 -2.27 13.69 14.37
CA GLN A 33 -2.95 13.74 15.67
C GLN A 33 -2.27 14.73 16.63
N LEU A 34 -0.93 14.81 16.62
CA LEU A 34 -0.18 15.75 17.45
C LEU A 34 -0.39 17.22 17.04
N ILE A 35 -0.40 17.50 15.73
CA ILE A 35 -0.48 18.88 15.22
C ILE A 35 -1.93 19.37 15.19
N PHE A 36 -2.87 18.51 14.80
CA PHE A 36 -4.25 18.90 14.48
C PHE A 36 -5.29 18.40 15.49
N GLY A 37 -4.94 17.47 16.38
CA GLY A 37 -5.90 16.81 17.28
C GLY A 37 -6.63 17.76 18.23
N SER A 38 -5.97 18.78 18.78
CA SER A 38 -6.62 19.77 19.65
C SER A 38 -7.25 20.92 18.84
N GLN A 39 -6.56 21.38 17.78
CA GLN A 39 -6.95 22.57 17.03
C GLN A 39 -8.18 22.37 16.14
N LEU A 40 -8.45 21.14 15.69
CA LEU A 40 -9.57 20.86 14.80
C LEU A 40 -10.80 20.29 15.51
N SER A 41 -10.73 20.15 16.84
CA SER A 41 -11.87 19.74 17.67
C SER A 41 -13.09 20.65 17.54
N GLY A 42 -12.89 21.93 17.19
CA GLY A 42 -13.95 22.92 16.98
C GLY A 42 -14.41 23.11 15.53
N ILE A 43 -13.80 22.42 14.55
CA ILE A 43 -14.16 22.59 13.13
C ILE A 43 -15.28 21.62 12.77
N ASN A 44 -16.39 22.19 12.31
CA ASN A 44 -17.56 21.42 11.87
C ASN A 44 -17.25 20.74 10.52
N THR A 45 -17.33 19.41 10.47
CA THR A 45 -17.05 18.59 9.28
C THR A 45 -18.13 18.67 8.20
N GLY A 46 -19.26 19.34 8.47
CA GLY A 46 -20.45 19.33 7.63
C GLY A 46 -21.26 18.02 7.70
N LEU A 47 -20.76 17.02 8.44
CA LEU A 47 -21.42 15.75 8.75
C LEU A 47 -21.93 15.81 10.19
N ALA A 48 -23.23 15.65 10.39
CA ALA A 48 -23.83 15.67 11.72
C ALA A 48 -23.19 14.59 12.61
N HIS A 49 -22.69 14.99 13.78
CA HIS A 49 -22.12 14.11 14.82
C HIS A 49 -20.79 13.41 14.51
N VAL A 50 -20.03 13.82 13.48
CA VAL A 50 -18.69 13.27 13.21
C VAL A 50 -17.60 14.30 13.50
N ASN A 51 -16.75 14.01 14.49
CA ASN A 51 -15.56 14.83 14.80
C ASN A 51 -14.56 14.78 13.63
N TYR A 52 -13.95 15.91 13.32
CA TYR A 52 -12.93 16.06 12.27
C TYR A 52 -11.79 15.04 12.40
N ALA A 53 -11.32 14.77 13.62
CA ALA A 53 -10.27 13.78 13.86
C ALA A 53 -10.71 12.36 13.42
N THR A 54 -11.97 11.99 13.69
CA THR A 54 -12.52 10.66 13.36
C THR A 54 -12.76 10.49 11.86
N PHE A 55 -13.02 11.57 11.13
CA PHE A 55 -13.13 11.54 9.66
C PHE A 55 -11.76 11.46 8.98
N LEU A 56 -10.77 12.19 9.49
CA LEU A 56 -9.49 12.37 8.82
C LEU A 56 -8.55 11.16 8.98
N ILE A 57 -8.51 10.54 10.16
CA ILE A 57 -7.61 9.40 10.42
C ILE A 57 -7.82 8.25 9.41
N PRO A 58 -9.06 7.76 9.18
CA PRO A 58 -9.30 6.74 8.16
C PRO A 58 -8.93 7.20 6.75
N GLY A 59 -9.18 8.47 6.41
CA GLY A 59 -8.85 9.03 5.10
C GLY A 59 -7.35 8.99 4.80
N LEU A 60 -6.52 9.41 5.76
CA LEU A 60 -5.06 9.34 5.65
C LEU A 60 -4.55 7.90 5.57
N VAL A 61 -5.10 7.01 6.40
CA VAL A 61 -4.72 5.60 6.41
C VAL A 61 -5.03 4.95 5.06
N ILE A 62 -6.24 5.15 4.51
CA ILE A 62 -6.63 4.59 3.22
C ILE A 62 -5.78 5.16 2.08
N MET A 63 -5.53 6.47 2.08
CA MET A 63 -4.66 7.09 1.09
C MET A 63 -3.26 6.46 1.10
N GLN A 64 -2.70 6.26 2.28
CA GLN A 64 -1.36 5.69 2.39
C GLN A 64 -1.31 4.19 2.04
N VAL A 65 -2.38 3.44 2.35
CA VAL A 65 -2.54 2.05 1.90
C VAL A 65 -2.61 1.98 0.38
N LEU A 66 -3.37 2.87 -0.27
CA LEU A 66 -3.49 2.92 -1.73
C LEU A 66 -2.14 3.24 -2.39
N LEU A 67 -1.45 4.28 -1.91
CA LEU A 67 -0.15 4.69 -2.43
C LEU A 67 0.90 3.58 -2.28
N ASN A 68 0.96 2.93 -1.11
CA ASN A 68 1.88 1.82 -0.90
C ASN A 68 1.52 0.58 -1.74
N SER A 69 0.24 0.24 -1.86
CA SER A 69 -0.21 -0.92 -2.65
C SER A 69 0.17 -0.74 -4.13
N PHE A 70 -0.07 0.46 -4.67
CA PHE A 70 0.29 0.80 -6.04
C PHE A 70 1.81 0.88 -6.25
N GLY A 71 2.52 1.56 -5.34
CA GLY A 71 3.98 1.74 -5.42
C GLY A 71 4.75 0.41 -5.32
N ASN A 72 4.33 -0.49 -4.43
CA ASN A 72 5.01 -1.77 -4.24
C ASN A 72 4.77 -2.74 -5.41
N GLY A 73 3.59 -2.72 -6.03
CA GLY A 73 3.29 -3.52 -7.22
C GLY A 73 4.03 -3.02 -8.46
N SER A 74 3.93 -1.72 -8.75
CA SER A 74 4.62 -1.10 -9.89
C SER A 74 6.14 -1.20 -9.82
N SER A 75 6.74 -1.02 -8.62
CA SER A 75 8.18 -1.20 -8.43
C SER A 75 8.63 -2.65 -8.64
N SER A 76 7.82 -3.66 -8.31
CA SER A 76 8.13 -5.09 -8.57
C SER A 76 8.33 -5.37 -10.06
N LEU A 77 7.43 -4.82 -10.88
CA LEU A 77 7.47 -4.96 -12.34
C LEU A 77 8.66 -4.22 -12.93
N ILE A 78 8.87 -2.98 -12.51
CA ILE A 78 10.00 -2.15 -12.96
C ILE A 78 11.33 -2.81 -12.56
N GLN A 79 11.47 -3.27 -11.32
CA GLN A 79 12.66 -3.97 -10.84
C GLN A 79 12.92 -5.26 -11.63
N SER A 80 11.88 -6.06 -11.89
CA SER A 80 11.98 -7.27 -12.70
C SER A 80 12.45 -6.97 -14.13
N LYS A 81 12.01 -5.85 -14.71
CA LYS A 81 12.49 -5.37 -16.02
C LYS A 81 13.96 -4.96 -15.96
N TYR A 82 14.36 -4.14 -14.99
CA TYR A 82 15.73 -3.66 -14.85
C TYR A 82 16.74 -4.77 -14.56
N SER A 83 16.38 -5.74 -13.71
CA SER A 83 17.24 -6.88 -13.37
C SER A 83 17.25 -7.99 -14.45
N GLY A 84 16.53 -7.83 -15.56
CA GLY A 84 16.43 -8.83 -16.63
C GLY A 84 15.62 -10.09 -16.29
N ASN A 85 15.15 -10.22 -15.05
CA ASN A 85 14.40 -11.39 -14.58
C ASN A 85 13.00 -11.49 -15.20
N LEU A 86 12.47 -10.39 -15.75
CA LEU A 86 11.18 -10.36 -16.44
C LEU A 86 11.11 -11.35 -17.62
N ILE A 87 12.23 -11.56 -18.31
CA ILE A 87 12.29 -12.47 -19.48
C ILE A 87 12.00 -13.91 -19.06
N PHE A 88 12.52 -14.35 -17.91
CA PHE A 88 12.25 -15.70 -17.39
C PHE A 88 10.78 -15.89 -17.00
N ILE A 89 10.11 -14.84 -16.54
CA ILE A 89 8.68 -14.86 -16.24
C ILE A 89 7.87 -14.98 -17.54
N LEU A 90 8.30 -14.28 -18.60
CA LEU A 90 7.65 -14.30 -19.93
C LEU A 90 7.89 -15.59 -20.72
N MET A 91 9.01 -16.29 -20.48
CA MET A 91 9.32 -17.58 -21.12
C MET A 91 8.61 -18.77 -20.45
N ALA A 92 8.23 -18.63 -19.18
CA ALA A 92 7.44 -19.63 -18.50
C ALA A 92 5.99 -19.64 -19.03
N PRO A 93 5.32 -20.81 -19.13
CA PRO A 93 3.93 -20.90 -19.58
C PRO A 93 2.97 -20.40 -18.50
N ILE A 94 3.01 -19.10 -18.21
CA ILE A 94 2.21 -18.41 -17.20
C ILE A 94 1.17 -17.56 -17.94
N SER A 95 -0.08 -17.67 -17.52
CA SER A 95 -1.15 -16.85 -18.10
C SER A 95 -0.95 -15.37 -17.72
N PRO A 96 -1.17 -14.41 -18.64
CA PRO A 96 -1.17 -12.99 -18.31
C PRO A 96 -2.12 -12.68 -17.13
N ALA A 97 -3.28 -13.35 -17.07
CA ALA A 97 -4.22 -13.19 -15.98
C ALA A 97 -3.62 -13.63 -14.63
N SER A 98 -2.84 -14.71 -14.60
CA SER A 98 -2.17 -15.16 -13.37
C SER A 98 -1.02 -14.26 -12.94
N MET A 99 -0.45 -13.46 -13.85
CA MET A 99 0.56 -12.45 -13.51
C MET A 99 -0.07 -11.15 -12.99
N TYR A 100 -1.24 -10.76 -13.51
CA TYR A 100 -1.97 -9.58 -13.04
C TYR A 100 -2.69 -9.78 -11.70
N LEU A 101 -3.14 -11.01 -11.41
CA LEU A 101 -3.89 -11.34 -10.20
C LEU A 101 -2.99 -11.72 -9.00
N ALA A 102 -1.70 -11.97 -9.24
CA ALA A 102 -0.73 -12.35 -8.21
C ALA A 102 -0.08 -11.11 -7.59
#